data_AF-A0A7H8NKR9-F1
#
_entry.id   AF-A0A7H8NKR9-F1
#
_cell.length_a   1.000
_cell.length_b   1.000
_cell.length_c   1.000
_cell.angle_alpha   90.00
_cell.angle_beta   90.00
_cell.angle_gamma   90.00
#
_symmetry.space_group_name_H-M   'P 1'
#
loop_
_entity.id
_entity.type
_entity.pdbx_description
1 polymer ?
#
loop_
_entity_poly.entity_id
_entity_poly.type
_entity_poly.pdbx_seq_one_letter_code
_entity_poly.pdbx_strand_id
1 'polypeptide(L)'
;MTTKASGSSLPCPNPGCPNIVDQSAGVGRPRQYCSEACGRAYRKLRSSQPETADIDDYAVQVAEQAAHHLQDIVRLVRDGQALNVLEKITESQLFTGDLTAAVVQQARARKHKAADIAGAMNISVDKLSRDYSAEACARRQDRRQRKAAPSAPRSRKPPSPRGKPGGRGRAGGADGRAGLAPPDDPGTTLANALAHLHRASGKTLRVAGGESQVTASYLCRVLAGERLPSWTVTHRLGLAYGADPADLRPLWEAARGYEMTAPLTLHAALRGLHLSAACPTYSAIRTLSRDGLSVADIRGMLDGSRVPEWERVGQLVEALRGRADTIRPLWHMAKLTADAGHPPHAPTSTGPHRLPAQAFG
;
A
#
# COMPACT_ATOMS: atom_id res chain seq x y z
N MET A 1 -6.03 74.10 17.06
CA MET A 1 -6.99 73.49 16.13
C MET A 1 -6.42 72.16 15.67
N THR A 2 -6.77 71.06 16.34
CA THR A 2 -6.26 69.72 16.01
C THR A 2 -7.18 69.10 14.95
N THR A 3 -6.63 68.88 13.76
CA THR A 3 -7.31 68.28 12.63
C THR A 3 -7.67 66.82 12.95
N LYS A 4 -8.97 66.52 12.97
CA LYS A 4 -9.52 65.19 13.20
C LYS A 4 -9.18 64.34 11.97
N ALA A 5 -8.26 63.39 12.13
CA ALA A 5 -7.81 62.50 11.06
C ALA A 5 -9.00 61.78 10.44
N SER A 6 -9.18 61.98 9.13
CA SER A 6 -10.22 61.35 8.32
C SER A 6 -10.00 59.84 8.28
N GLY A 7 -10.82 59.08 9.01
CA GLY A 7 -10.87 57.62 8.88
C GLY A 7 -11.30 57.27 7.46
N SER A 8 -10.56 56.39 6.78
CA SER A 8 -10.97 55.88 5.48
C SER A 8 -12.14 54.91 5.65
N SER A 9 -13.22 55.15 4.94
CA SER A 9 -14.40 54.28 4.95
C SER A 9 -14.34 53.37 3.73
N LEU A 10 -14.36 52.04 3.94
CA LEU A 10 -14.26 51.04 2.87
C LEU A 10 -15.57 50.23 2.75
N PRO A 11 -16.03 49.88 1.55
CA PRO A 11 -17.19 49.01 1.40
C PRO A 11 -16.94 47.64 2.03
N CYS A 12 -17.95 47.07 2.68
CA CYS A 12 -17.82 45.75 3.27
C CYS A 12 -17.67 44.69 2.16
N PRO A 13 -16.68 43.78 2.24
CA PRO A 13 -16.43 42.77 1.20
C PRO A 13 -17.47 41.64 1.15
N ASN A 14 -18.50 41.63 2.01
CA ASN A 14 -19.53 40.60 2.01
C ASN A 14 -20.55 40.82 0.88
N PRO A 15 -20.70 39.89 -0.08
CA PRO A 15 -21.66 40.05 -1.17
C PRO A 15 -23.09 40.16 -0.61
N GLY A 16 -23.80 41.22 -0.99
CA GLY A 16 -25.15 41.55 -0.49
C GLY A 16 -25.20 42.44 0.75
N CYS A 17 -24.05 42.88 1.29
CA CYS A 17 -24.02 43.86 2.39
C CYS A 17 -23.76 45.28 1.85
N PRO A 18 -24.71 46.21 1.95
CA PRO A 18 -24.53 47.59 1.46
C PRO A 18 -23.71 48.47 2.43
N ASN A 19 -23.35 47.95 3.61
CA ASN A 19 -22.74 48.75 4.67
C ASN A 19 -21.26 49.08 4.41
N ILE A 20 -20.85 50.22 4.90
CA ILE A 20 -19.48 50.72 4.86
C ILE A 20 -18.78 50.42 6.20
N VAL A 21 -17.48 50.16 6.15
CA VAL A 21 -16.63 49.87 7.30
C VAL A 21 -15.81 51.11 7.63
N ASP A 22 -16.11 51.73 8.77
CA ASP A 22 -15.35 52.89 9.25
C ASP A 22 -14.06 52.44 9.93
N GLN A 23 -12.93 52.95 9.45
CA GLN A 23 -11.65 52.72 10.09
C GLN A 23 -11.43 53.72 11.22
N SER A 24 -11.44 53.22 12.45
CA SER A 24 -11.02 53.99 13.62
C SER A 24 -9.51 54.23 13.57
N ALA A 25 -9.08 55.50 13.65
CA ALA A 25 -7.68 55.95 13.62
C ALA A 25 -6.87 55.59 14.90
N GLY A 26 -7.16 54.46 15.53
CA GLY A 26 -6.50 53.99 16.76
C GLY A 26 -5.43 52.94 16.50
N VAL A 27 -4.57 52.70 17.50
CA VAL A 27 -3.53 51.65 17.49
C VAL A 27 -4.21 50.29 17.66
N GLY A 28 -4.56 49.66 16.54
CA GLY A 28 -5.20 48.34 16.51
C GLY A 28 -5.37 47.82 15.08
N ARG A 29 -5.65 46.53 14.93
CA ARG A 29 -5.88 45.92 13.61
C ARG A 29 -7.14 46.53 12.98
N PRO A 30 -7.07 47.07 11.74
CA PRO A 30 -8.22 47.67 11.08
C PRO A 30 -9.33 46.65 10.86
N ARG A 31 -10.57 47.09 11.07
CA ARG A 31 -11.77 46.27 10.86
C ARG A 31 -11.98 46.04 9.36
N GLN A 32 -12.20 44.79 8.97
CA GLN A 32 -12.44 44.39 7.57
C GLN A 32 -13.93 44.25 7.23
N TYR A 33 -14.81 44.20 8.24
CA TYR A 33 -16.24 43.97 8.06
C TYR A 33 -17.04 44.95 8.93
N CYS A 34 -18.26 45.28 8.49
CA CYS A 34 -19.15 46.20 9.22
C CYS A 34 -19.60 45.63 10.57
N SER A 35 -19.59 44.30 10.72
CA SER A 35 -19.87 43.60 11.98
C SER A 35 -19.21 42.23 12.02
N GLU A 36 -19.06 41.66 13.21
CA GLU A 36 -18.61 40.27 13.40
C GLU A 36 -19.59 39.26 12.76
N ALA A 37 -20.89 39.56 12.77
CA ALA A 37 -21.90 38.75 12.10
C ALA A 37 -21.68 38.72 10.58
N CYS A 38 -21.37 39.88 9.99
CA CYS A 38 -21.06 40.02 8.56
C CYS A 38 -19.76 39.29 8.20
N GLY A 39 -18.72 39.42 9.03
CA GLY A 39 -17.48 38.66 8.87
C GLY A 39 -17.68 37.15 8.96
N ARG A 40 -18.54 36.67 9.86
CA ARG A 40 -18.93 35.24 9.95
C ARG A 40 -19.71 34.78 8.71
N ALA A 41 -20.67 35.57 8.22
CA ALA A 41 -21.43 35.26 7.02
C ALA A 41 -20.53 35.16 5.78
N TYR A 42 -19.64 36.15 5.59
CA TYR A 42 -18.66 36.14 4.49
C TYR A 42 -17.73 34.93 4.57
N ARG A 43 -17.18 34.62 5.75
CA ARG A 43 -16.34 33.43 5.96
C ARG A 43 -17.09 32.12 5.63
N LYS A 44 -18.38 32.03 5.96
CA LYS A 44 -19.22 30.85 5.66
C LYS A 44 -19.56 30.72 4.17
N LEU A 45 -19.84 31.82 3.49
CA LEU A 45 -20.04 31.86 2.03
C LEU A 45 -18.75 31.45 1.31
N ARG A 46 -17.62 32.07 1.72
CA ARG A 46 -16.30 31.83 1.14
C ARG A 46 -15.71 30.46 1.49
N SER A 47 -16.08 29.83 2.61
CA SER A 47 -15.65 28.45 2.88
C SER A 47 -16.42 27.46 2.02
N SER A 48 -17.66 27.77 1.64
CA SER A 48 -18.54 26.84 0.91
C SER A 48 -18.29 26.84 -0.61
N GLN A 49 -17.98 27.99 -1.22
CA GLN A 49 -17.79 28.12 -2.68
C GLN A 49 -16.53 27.45 -3.28
N PRO A 50 -15.32 27.61 -2.72
CA PRO A 50 -14.11 27.03 -3.32
C PRO A 50 -14.09 25.51 -3.21
N GLU A 51 -14.70 24.94 -2.17
CA GLU A 51 -14.84 23.48 -2.02
C GLU A 51 -15.80 22.88 -3.06
N THR A 52 -16.91 23.56 -3.39
CA THR A 52 -17.81 23.08 -4.44
C THR A 52 -17.24 23.18 -5.85
N ALA A 53 -16.45 24.24 -6.15
CA ALA A 53 -15.82 24.40 -7.45
C ALA A 53 -14.71 23.35 -7.66
N ASP A 54 -13.89 23.07 -6.64
CA ASP A 54 -12.85 22.03 -6.69
C ASP A 54 -13.45 20.62 -6.87
N ILE A 55 -14.61 20.35 -6.25
CA ILE A 55 -15.34 19.08 -6.44
C ILE A 55 -15.91 18.98 -7.87
N ASP A 56 -16.46 20.07 -8.42
CA ASP A 56 -16.99 20.09 -9.78
C ASP A 56 -15.87 19.91 -10.82
N ASP A 57 -14.75 20.62 -10.67
CA ASP A 57 -13.58 20.50 -11.55
C ASP A 57 -12.97 19.09 -11.49
N TYR A 58 -12.92 18.49 -10.29
CA TYR A 58 -12.49 17.11 -10.12
C TYR A 58 -13.41 16.11 -10.83
N ALA A 59 -14.73 16.28 -10.70
CA ALA A 59 -15.68 15.39 -11.38
C ALA A 59 -15.55 15.46 -12.91
N VAL A 60 -15.34 16.67 -13.47
CA VAL A 60 -15.08 16.87 -14.91
C VAL A 60 -13.77 16.21 -15.32
N GLN A 61 -12.69 16.41 -14.57
CA GLN A 61 -11.39 15.79 -14.86
C GLN A 61 -11.48 14.25 -14.86
N VAL A 62 -12.22 13.66 -13.93
CA VAL A 62 -12.44 12.22 -13.87
C VAL A 62 -13.29 11.76 -15.04
N ALA A 63 -14.30 12.52 -15.47
CA ALA A 63 -15.11 12.16 -16.65
C ALA A 63 -14.30 12.21 -17.95
N GLU A 64 -13.47 13.24 -18.15
CA GLU A 64 -12.60 13.37 -19.32
C GLU A 64 -11.60 12.22 -19.42
N GLN A 65 -10.98 11.84 -18.31
CA GLN A 65 -10.08 10.68 -18.27
C GLN A 65 -10.82 9.38 -18.62
N ALA A 66 -12.12 9.28 -18.34
CA ALA A 66 -12.95 8.12 -18.69
C ALA A 66 -13.12 8.03 -20.19
N ALA A 67 -13.44 9.17 -20.80
CA ALA A 67 -13.61 9.30 -22.23
C ALA A 67 -12.32 8.90 -22.98
N HIS A 68 -11.16 9.38 -22.52
CA HIS A 68 -9.86 8.99 -23.09
C HIS A 68 -9.62 7.48 -22.97
N HIS A 69 -9.92 6.87 -21.81
CA HIS A 69 -9.74 5.42 -21.62
C HIS A 69 -10.64 4.59 -22.54
N LEU A 70 -11.89 5.02 -22.75
CA LEU A 70 -12.81 4.35 -23.67
C LEU A 70 -12.40 4.52 -25.13
N GLN A 71 -11.92 5.71 -25.52
CA GLN A 71 -11.38 5.96 -26.87
C GLN A 71 -10.17 5.07 -27.16
N ASP A 72 -9.30 4.88 -26.17
CA ASP A 72 -8.17 3.97 -26.24
C ASP A 72 -8.60 2.51 -26.46
N ILE A 73 -9.65 2.05 -25.76
CA ILE A 73 -10.22 0.71 -25.97
C ILE A 73 -10.73 0.58 -27.41
N VAL A 74 -11.48 1.57 -27.92
CA VAL A 74 -11.96 1.57 -29.31
C VAL A 74 -10.80 1.49 -30.30
N ARG A 75 -9.69 2.19 -30.04
CA ARG A 75 -8.49 2.12 -30.89
C ARG A 75 -7.88 0.71 -30.89
N LEU A 76 -7.67 0.13 -29.71
CA LEU A 76 -7.09 -1.22 -29.59
C LEU A 76 -7.96 -2.31 -30.22
N VAL A 77 -9.29 -2.16 -30.14
CA VAL A 77 -10.24 -3.06 -30.83
C VAL A 77 -10.08 -2.96 -32.34
N ARG A 78 -10.01 -1.73 -32.89
CA ARG A 78 -9.78 -1.53 -34.33
C ARG A 78 -8.44 -2.08 -34.80
N ASP A 79 -7.42 -1.98 -33.96
CA ASP A 79 -6.06 -2.47 -34.25
C ASP A 79 -5.92 -4.00 -34.06
N GLY A 80 -6.99 -4.71 -33.68
CA GLY A 80 -6.99 -6.18 -33.50
C GLY A 80 -6.25 -6.67 -32.25
N GLN A 81 -5.95 -5.79 -31.29
CA GLN A 81 -5.16 -6.12 -30.10
C GLN A 81 -6.02 -6.69 -28.96
N ALA A 82 -6.64 -7.85 -29.19
CA ALA A 82 -7.65 -8.43 -28.29
C ALA A 82 -7.18 -8.59 -26.82
N LEU A 83 -5.92 -8.97 -26.57
CA LEU A 83 -5.40 -9.12 -25.21
C LEU A 83 -5.25 -7.77 -24.49
N ASN A 84 -4.72 -6.75 -25.17
CA ASN A 84 -4.60 -5.40 -24.63
C ASN A 84 -5.97 -4.77 -24.35
N VAL A 85 -6.97 -5.10 -25.18
CA VAL A 85 -8.37 -4.70 -24.95
C VAL A 85 -8.90 -5.31 -23.65
N LEU A 86 -8.70 -6.61 -23.41
CA LEU A 86 -9.16 -7.28 -22.19
C LEU A 86 -8.48 -6.72 -20.93
N GLU A 87 -7.19 -6.42 -20.99
CA GLU A 87 -6.47 -5.75 -19.91
C GLU A 87 -7.08 -4.36 -19.62
N LYS A 88 -7.28 -3.54 -20.66
CA LYS A 88 -7.88 -2.19 -20.48
C LYS A 88 -9.33 -2.24 -20.03
N ILE A 89 -10.11 -3.23 -20.44
CA ILE A 89 -11.49 -3.43 -19.95
C ILE A 89 -11.45 -3.76 -18.44
N THR A 90 -10.51 -4.58 -18.00
CA THR A 90 -10.37 -4.89 -16.56
C THR A 90 -10.00 -3.64 -15.76
N GLU A 91 -9.11 -2.81 -16.28
CA GLU A 91 -8.77 -1.51 -15.66
C GLU A 91 -9.95 -0.53 -15.62
N SER A 92 -10.86 -0.61 -16.59
CA SER A 92 -12.03 0.27 -16.68
C SER A 92 -13.00 0.11 -15.51
N GLN A 93 -13.07 -1.08 -14.89
CA GLN A 93 -13.94 -1.33 -13.73
C GLN A 93 -13.56 -0.48 -12.51
N LEU A 94 -12.25 -0.25 -12.31
CA LEU A 94 -11.76 0.64 -11.26
C LEU A 94 -12.08 2.11 -11.58
N PHE A 95 -12.05 2.46 -12.86
CA PHE A 95 -12.34 3.80 -13.34
C PHE A 95 -13.80 4.20 -13.10
N THR A 96 -14.73 3.31 -13.43
CA THR A 96 -16.17 3.55 -13.24
C THR A 96 -16.48 3.83 -11.78
N GLY A 97 -15.86 3.09 -10.85
CA GLY A 97 -16.03 3.32 -9.42
C GLY A 97 -15.52 4.67 -8.91
N ASP A 98 -14.41 5.18 -9.48
CA ASP A 98 -13.89 6.51 -9.15
C ASP A 98 -14.78 7.62 -9.74
N LEU A 99 -15.27 7.45 -10.97
CA LEU A 99 -16.21 8.39 -11.60
C LEU A 99 -17.51 8.47 -10.81
N THR A 100 -18.08 7.33 -10.41
CA THR A 100 -19.27 7.30 -9.55
C THR A 100 -19.01 8.02 -8.23
N ALA A 101 -17.86 7.81 -7.59
CA ALA A 101 -17.54 8.49 -6.33
C ALA A 101 -17.41 10.02 -6.49
N ALA A 102 -16.81 10.50 -7.58
CA ALA A 102 -16.67 11.91 -7.90
C ALA A 102 -18.04 12.58 -8.18
N VAL A 103 -18.90 11.92 -8.96
CA VAL A 103 -20.26 12.42 -9.25
C VAL A 103 -21.13 12.44 -7.99
N VAL A 104 -20.98 11.46 -7.09
CA VAL A 104 -21.68 11.48 -5.78
C VAL A 104 -21.22 12.65 -4.91
N GLN A 105 -19.92 12.99 -4.90
CA GLN A 105 -19.42 14.17 -4.19
C GLN A 105 -19.98 15.46 -4.79
N GLN A 106 -20.00 15.57 -6.13
CA GLN A 106 -20.62 16.69 -6.84
C GLN A 106 -22.10 16.84 -6.51
N ALA A 107 -22.88 15.76 -6.50
CA ALA A 107 -24.28 15.79 -6.15
C ALA A 107 -24.51 16.28 -4.70
N ARG A 108 -23.64 15.87 -3.76
CA ARG A 108 -23.68 16.35 -2.38
C ARG A 108 -23.28 17.81 -2.25
N ALA A 109 -22.25 18.25 -2.98
CA ALA A 109 -21.82 19.65 -3.03
C ALA A 109 -22.95 20.57 -3.53
N ARG A 110 -23.78 20.08 -4.47
CA ARG A 110 -24.98 20.76 -4.98
C ARG A 110 -26.24 20.57 -4.11
N LYS A 111 -26.11 19.95 -2.93
CA LYS A 111 -27.17 19.76 -1.93
C LYS A 111 -28.34 18.87 -2.40
N HIS A 112 -28.11 17.94 -3.32
CA HIS A 112 -29.10 16.90 -3.61
C HIS A 112 -29.32 16.01 -2.38
N LYS A 113 -30.57 15.57 -2.15
CA LYS A 113 -30.88 14.71 -1.00
C LYS A 113 -30.29 13.32 -1.24
N ALA A 114 -29.86 12.66 -0.16
CA ALA A 114 -29.30 11.31 -0.23
C ALA A 114 -30.27 10.29 -0.86
N ALA A 115 -31.59 10.47 -0.67
CA ALA A 115 -32.63 9.66 -1.29
C ALA A 115 -32.66 9.81 -2.82
N ASP A 116 -32.52 11.04 -3.34
CA ASP A 116 -32.52 11.32 -4.78
C ASP A 116 -31.28 10.71 -5.46
N ILE A 117 -30.11 10.82 -4.80
CA ILE A 117 -28.85 10.22 -5.26
C ILE A 117 -28.95 8.69 -5.26
N ALA A 118 -29.46 8.10 -4.18
CA ALA A 118 -29.63 6.66 -4.06
C ALA A 118 -30.62 6.12 -5.11
N GLY A 119 -31.71 6.85 -5.36
CA GLY A 119 -32.69 6.55 -6.41
C GLY A 119 -32.08 6.58 -7.81
N ALA A 120 -31.29 7.60 -8.13
CA ALA A 120 -30.59 7.69 -9.42
C ALA A 120 -29.59 6.54 -9.65
N MET A 121 -29.01 5.99 -8.58
CA MET A 121 -28.07 4.87 -8.61
C MET A 121 -28.74 3.48 -8.47
N ASN A 122 -30.06 3.44 -8.26
CA ASN A 122 -30.82 2.22 -7.96
C ASN A 122 -30.23 1.41 -6.78
N ILE A 123 -29.84 2.10 -5.71
CA ILE A 123 -29.33 1.49 -4.46
C ILE A 123 -30.09 2.01 -3.24
N SER A 124 -29.98 1.32 -2.11
CA SER A 124 -30.52 1.84 -0.84
C SER A 124 -29.71 3.02 -0.31
N VAL A 125 -30.36 3.91 0.45
CA VAL A 125 -29.71 5.03 1.13
C VAL A 125 -28.63 4.51 2.10
N ASP A 126 -28.88 3.38 2.75
CA ASP A 126 -27.91 2.71 3.62
C ASP A 126 -26.64 2.29 2.85
N LYS A 127 -26.80 1.66 1.67
CA LYS A 127 -25.67 1.30 0.80
C LYS A 127 -24.90 2.52 0.29
N LEU A 128 -25.60 3.59 -0.09
CA LEU A 128 -24.97 4.87 -0.45
C LEU A 128 -24.14 5.44 0.70
N SER A 129 -24.64 5.35 1.93
CA SER A 129 -23.94 5.87 3.12
C SER A 129 -22.70 5.05 3.45
N ARG A 130 -22.75 3.73 3.29
CA ARG A 130 -21.66 2.79 3.61
C ARG A 130 -20.55 2.83 2.56
N ASP A 131 -20.91 2.73 1.28
CA ASP A 131 -19.93 2.53 0.19
C ASP A 131 -19.41 3.86 -0.39
N TYR A 132 -20.21 4.92 -0.27
CA TYR A 132 -19.93 6.25 -0.82
C TYR A 132 -20.05 7.35 0.24
N SER A 133 -19.60 7.09 1.47
CA SER A 133 -19.45 8.14 2.49
C SER A 133 -18.52 9.26 2.01
N ALA A 134 -18.65 10.47 2.56
CA ALA A 134 -17.79 11.60 2.16
C ALA A 134 -16.29 11.26 2.34
N GLU A 135 -15.98 10.54 3.42
CA GLU A 135 -14.64 10.04 3.72
C GLU A 135 -14.19 8.95 2.74
N ALA A 136 -15.08 8.02 2.35
CA ALA A 136 -14.77 6.99 1.35
C ALA A 136 -14.48 7.60 -0.02
N CYS A 137 -15.25 8.61 -0.45
CA CYS A 137 -14.99 9.32 -1.70
C CYS A 137 -13.69 10.14 -1.62
N ALA A 138 -13.41 10.82 -0.51
CA ALA A 138 -12.17 11.58 -0.31
C ALA A 138 -10.93 10.67 -0.35
N ARG A 139 -10.99 9.47 0.27
CA ARG A 139 -9.92 8.46 0.19
C ARG A 139 -9.68 7.98 -1.24
N ARG A 140 -10.74 7.81 -2.03
CA ARG A 140 -10.64 7.43 -3.46
C ARG A 140 -10.00 8.56 -4.28
N GLN A 141 -10.40 9.80 -4.02
CA GLN A 141 -9.81 10.98 -4.64
C GLN A 141 -8.32 11.11 -4.33
N ASP A 142 -7.90 11.00 -3.07
CA ASP A 142 -6.47 11.04 -2.67
C ASP A 142 -5.67 9.90 -3.30
N ARG A 143 -6.22 8.67 -3.30
CA ARG A 143 -5.61 7.52 -3.98
C ARG A 143 -5.39 7.78 -5.47
N ARG A 144 -6.33 8.44 -6.13
CA ARG A 144 -6.27 8.78 -7.56
C ARG A 144 -5.31 9.93 -7.84
N GLN A 145 -5.37 11.01 -7.08
CA GLN A 145 -4.46 12.15 -7.22
C GLN A 145 -3.00 11.74 -6.99
N ARG A 146 -2.74 10.83 -6.03
CA ARG A 146 -1.41 10.23 -5.83
C ARG A 146 -0.96 9.31 -6.96
N LYS A 147 -1.89 8.71 -7.70
CA LYS A 147 -1.61 7.89 -8.89
C LYS A 147 -1.39 8.76 -10.13
N ALA A 148 -2.07 9.91 -10.22
CA ALA A 148 -2.08 10.81 -11.37
C ALA A 148 -1.01 11.92 -11.32
N ALA A 149 -0.51 12.29 -10.14
CA ALA A 149 0.51 13.31 -10.00
C ALA A 149 1.82 12.87 -10.71
N PRO A 150 2.30 13.61 -11.73
CA PRO A 150 3.63 13.43 -12.25
C PRO A 150 4.62 13.73 -11.12
N SER A 151 5.61 12.86 -10.93
CA SER A 151 6.72 13.10 -10.00
C SER A 151 7.49 14.36 -10.45
N ALA A 152 7.07 15.54 -9.99
CA ALA A 152 7.79 16.77 -10.25
C ALA A 152 9.15 16.73 -9.55
N PRO A 153 10.24 17.20 -10.20
CA PRO A 153 11.55 17.25 -9.59
C PRO A 153 11.52 18.28 -8.44
N ARG A 154 11.69 17.80 -7.21
CA ARG A 154 11.75 18.67 -6.03
C ARG A 154 12.99 19.57 -6.13
N SER A 155 12.76 20.86 -6.35
CA SER A 155 13.76 21.92 -6.25
C SER A 155 14.31 21.98 -4.81
N ARG A 156 15.63 21.80 -4.69
CA ARG A 156 16.38 21.92 -3.44
C ARG A 156 16.31 23.37 -2.95
N LYS A 157 15.70 23.62 -1.79
CA LYS A 157 15.94 24.86 -1.02
C LYS A 157 17.37 24.85 -0.47
N PRO A 158 18.10 25.99 -0.46
CA PRO A 158 19.44 26.06 0.11
C PRO A 158 19.38 26.07 1.65
N PRO A 159 20.37 25.46 2.34
CA PRO A 159 20.42 25.40 3.79
C PRO A 159 20.89 26.71 4.41
N SER A 160 20.20 27.16 5.46
CA SER A 160 20.63 28.26 6.34
C SER A 160 21.64 27.75 7.38
N PRO A 161 22.64 28.53 7.80
CA PRO A 161 23.78 28.04 8.58
C PRO A 161 23.53 28.17 10.09
N ARG A 162 23.68 27.08 10.84
CA ARG A 162 23.89 27.15 12.29
C ARG A 162 24.89 26.08 12.76
N GLY A 163 26.03 26.59 13.26
CA GLY A 163 26.67 26.15 14.50
C GLY A 163 27.36 24.78 14.56
N LYS A 164 28.69 24.78 14.47
CA LYS A 164 29.57 23.79 15.13
C LYS A 164 29.55 24.00 16.66
N PRO A 165 29.80 22.97 17.49
CA PRO A 165 31.17 22.54 17.86
C PRO A 165 31.34 21.01 17.69
N GLY A 166 32.45 20.49 17.13
CA GLY A 166 33.69 20.12 17.85
C GLY A 166 33.51 18.72 18.51
N GLY A 167 34.27 17.65 18.29
CA GLY A 167 35.59 17.37 17.73
C GLY A 167 36.14 16.16 18.49
N ARG A 168 36.90 15.27 17.81
CA ARG A 168 37.54 13.99 18.26
C ARG A 168 36.60 12.77 18.12
N GLY A 169 36.98 11.63 17.56
CA GLY A 169 38.27 11.10 17.11
C GLY A 169 38.06 9.94 16.11
N ARG A 170 39.15 9.24 15.81
CA ARG A 170 39.49 8.60 14.53
C ARG A 170 39.23 7.09 14.55
N ALA A 171 38.98 6.54 13.35
CA ALA A 171 39.27 5.19 12.84
C ALA A 171 38.55 3.94 13.42
N GLY A 172 37.89 3.22 12.50
CA GLY A 172 38.07 1.77 12.34
C GLY A 172 37.00 0.86 12.94
N GLY A 173 36.46 -0.03 12.11
CA GLY A 173 35.96 -1.34 12.57
C GLY A 173 34.46 -1.55 12.45
N ALA A 174 34.13 -2.79 12.08
CA ALA A 174 32.82 -3.33 11.81
C ALA A 174 31.83 -3.25 12.99
N ASP A 175 30.60 -3.64 12.67
CA ASP A 175 29.52 -4.10 13.54
C ASP A 175 28.46 -3.08 13.98
N GLY A 176 27.31 -3.24 13.33
CA GLY A 176 26.10 -3.64 14.06
C GLY A 176 25.57 -2.65 15.07
N ARG A 177 24.71 -1.74 14.59
CA ARG A 177 23.53 -1.27 15.33
C ARG A 177 22.51 -0.71 14.34
N ALA A 178 21.80 -1.64 13.70
CA ALA A 178 20.44 -1.37 13.26
C ALA A 178 19.68 -0.83 14.48
N GLY A 179 19.18 0.39 14.36
CA GLY A 179 18.40 1.05 15.39
C GLY A 179 17.24 0.15 15.83
N LEU A 180 17.04 0.09 17.13
CA LEU A 180 15.94 -0.56 17.83
C LEU A 180 14.59 -0.19 17.19
N ALA A 181 14.06 -1.09 16.36
CA ALA A 181 12.64 -1.21 16.09
C ALA A 181 12.07 -2.33 17.00
N PRO A 182 10.84 -2.19 17.51
CA PRO A 182 10.23 -3.14 18.45
C PRO A 182 10.10 -4.56 17.86
N PRO A 183 9.93 -5.60 18.71
CA PRO A 183 9.89 -6.98 18.26
C PRO A 183 8.68 -7.27 17.35
N ASP A 184 9.01 -7.78 16.16
CA ASP A 184 8.24 -8.67 15.29
C ASP A 184 6.83 -8.21 14.86
N ASP A 185 6.74 -7.15 14.05
CA ASP A 185 5.57 -6.99 13.19
C ASP A 185 5.68 -7.95 11.99
N PRO A 186 4.73 -8.88 11.75
CA PRO A 186 4.80 -9.81 10.61
C PRO A 186 4.96 -9.11 9.24
N GLY A 187 4.51 -7.86 9.12
CA GLY A 187 4.76 -7.02 7.95
C GLY A 187 6.24 -6.68 7.74
N THR A 188 6.97 -6.44 8.83
CA THR A 188 8.42 -6.18 8.80
C THR A 188 9.22 -7.42 8.41
N THR A 189 8.79 -8.63 8.80
CA THR A 189 9.43 -9.90 8.41
C THR A 189 9.37 -10.11 6.89
N LEU A 190 8.20 -9.87 6.27
CA LEU A 190 8.05 -9.91 4.81
C LEU A 190 8.89 -8.85 4.11
N ALA A 191 8.91 -7.61 4.63
CA ALA A 191 9.70 -6.53 4.07
C ALA A 191 11.20 -6.84 4.10
N ASN A 192 11.70 -7.39 5.21
CA ASN A 192 13.09 -7.81 5.37
C ASN A 192 13.47 -8.92 4.38
N ALA A 193 12.60 -9.92 4.19
CA ALA A 193 12.82 -10.98 3.20
C ALA A 193 12.92 -10.41 1.78
N LEU A 194 11.98 -9.54 1.38
CA LEU A 194 12.00 -8.90 0.06
C LEU A 194 13.21 -7.97 -0.13
N ALA A 195 13.60 -7.24 0.92
CA ALA A 195 14.79 -6.37 0.92
C ALA A 195 16.09 -7.17 0.83
N HIS A 196 16.14 -8.37 1.41
CA HIS A 196 17.25 -9.28 1.24
C HIS A 196 17.31 -9.85 -0.18
N LEU A 197 16.19 -10.38 -0.69
CA LEU A 197 16.08 -10.90 -2.05
C LEU A 197 16.45 -9.86 -3.12
N HIS A 198 16.01 -8.62 -2.96
CA HIS A 198 16.37 -7.53 -3.87
C HIS A 198 17.89 -7.26 -3.88
N ARG A 199 18.54 -7.25 -2.71
CA ARG A 199 19.99 -7.06 -2.61
C ARG A 199 20.77 -8.23 -3.20
N ALA A 200 20.32 -9.45 -2.92
CA ALA A 200 20.92 -10.68 -3.43
C ALA A 200 20.78 -10.81 -4.96
N SER A 201 19.68 -10.31 -5.53
CA SER A 201 19.46 -10.37 -6.98
C SER A 201 20.34 -9.41 -7.78
N GLY A 202 20.97 -8.42 -7.15
CA GLY A 202 21.81 -7.41 -7.80
C GLY A 202 21.07 -6.52 -8.81
N LYS A 203 19.74 -6.64 -8.91
CA LYS A 203 18.91 -5.90 -9.88
C LYS A 203 18.64 -4.50 -9.35
N THR A 204 18.54 -3.52 -10.22
CA THR A 204 18.05 -2.19 -9.81
C THR A 204 16.54 -2.23 -9.59
N LEU A 205 16.01 -1.37 -8.72
CA LEU A 205 14.56 -1.24 -8.48
C LEU A 205 13.75 -0.94 -9.75
N ARG A 206 14.38 -0.31 -10.75
CA ARG A 206 13.77 -0.03 -12.05
C ARG A 206 13.59 -1.30 -12.88
N VAL A 207 14.61 -2.16 -12.92
CA VAL A 207 14.56 -3.45 -13.64
C VAL A 207 13.59 -4.40 -12.94
N ALA A 208 13.71 -4.54 -11.62
CA ALA A 208 12.79 -5.34 -10.82
C ALA A 208 11.34 -4.84 -10.94
N GLY A 209 11.14 -3.52 -11.04
CA GLY A 209 9.83 -2.93 -11.26
C GLY A 209 9.25 -3.22 -12.64
N GLY A 210 10.09 -3.21 -13.68
CA GLY A 210 9.68 -3.61 -15.04
C GLY A 210 9.23 -5.07 -15.10
N GLU A 211 10.02 -5.98 -14.51
CA GLU A 211 9.72 -7.42 -14.50
C GLU A 211 8.51 -7.78 -13.63
N SER A 212 8.33 -7.09 -12.50
CA SER A 212 7.19 -7.32 -11.60
C SER A 212 5.93 -6.52 -11.96
N GLN A 213 5.99 -5.66 -12.99
CA GLN A 213 4.94 -4.73 -13.40
C GLN A 213 4.53 -3.76 -12.27
N VAL A 214 5.51 -3.30 -11.49
CA VAL A 214 5.32 -2.44 -10.31
C VAL A 214 6.31 -1.29 -10.34
N THR A 215 5.92 -0.10 -9.91
CA THR A 215 6.84 1.05 -9.95
C THR A 215 7.96 0.93 -8.92
N ALA A 216 9.17 1.39 -9.25
CA ALA A 216 10.32 1.39 -8.34
C ALA A 216 10.01 2.10 -7.00
N SER A 217 9.21 3.17 -7.02
CA SER A 217 8.77 3.87 -5.80
C SER A 217 7.82 3.04 -4.94
N TYR A 218 6.99 2.18 -5.54
CA TYR A 218 6.19 1.22 -4.78
C TYR A 218 7.08 0.14 -4.16
N LEU A 219 8.08 -0.35 -4.91
CA LEU A 219 9.06 -1.32 -4.38
C LEU A 219 9.83 -0.75 -3.20
N CYS A 220 10.35 0.49 -3.26
CA CYS A 220 11.00 1.12 -2.10
C CYS A 220 10.13 1.06 -0.84
N ARG A 221 8.83 1.36 -0.96
CA ARG A 221 7.91 1.39 0.18
C ARG A 221 7.56 0.00 0.70
N VAL A 222 7.51 -1.00 -0.18
CA VAL A 222 7.37 -2.41 0.21
C VAL A 222 8.61 -2.91 0.94
N LEU A 223 9.79 -2.64 0.41
CA LEU A 223 11.07 -3.04 1.01
C LEU A 223 11.35 -2.30 2.33
N ALA A 224 10.82 -1.09 2.49
CA ALA A 224 10.86 -0.33 3.74
C ALA A 224 9.81 -0.77 4.78
N GLY A 225 8.91 -1.70 4.43
CA GLY A 225 7.82 -2.14 5.31
C GLY A 225 6.67 -1.15 5.47
N GLU A 226 6.67 -0.03 4.74
CA GLU A 226 5.59 0.97 4.77
C GLU A 226 4.32 0.52 4.05
N ARG A 227 4.41 -0.55 3.25
CA ARG A 227 3.29 -1.04 2.44
C ARG A 227 3.32 -2.56 2.30
N LEU A 228 2.18 -3.19 2.58
CA LEU A 228 1.96 -4.61 2.38
C LEU A 228 1.49 -4.89 0.94
N PRO A 229 2.27 -5.63 0.12
CA PRO A 229 1.87 -5.99 -1.24
C PRO A 229 0.68 -6.97 -1.25
N SER A 230 0.01 -7.09 -2.40
CA SER A 230 -0.91 -8.20 -2.66
C SER A 230 -0.13 -9.48 -2.99
N TRP A 231 -0.75 -10.64 -2.83
CA TRP A 231 -0.10 -11.92 -3.15
C TRP A 231 0.45 -11.96 -4.58
N THR A 232 -0.32 -11.46 -5.56
CA THR A 232 0.10 -11.42 -6.97
C THR A 232 1.38 -10.60 -7.16
N VAL A 233 1.55 -9.51 -6.41
CA VAL A 233 2.76 -8.68 -6.45
C VAL A 233 3.93 -9.38 -5.74
N THR A 234 3.70 -9.97 -4.57
CA THR A 234 4.72 -10.75 -3.84
C THR A 234 5.22 -11.93 -4.68
N HIS A 235 4.33 -12.64 -5.35
CA HIS A 235 4.65 -13.75 -6.24
C HIS A 235 5.53 -13.31 -7.42
N ARG A 236 5.15 -12.22 -8.10
CA ARG A 236 5.95 -11.65 -9.20
C ARG A 236 7.31 -11.15 -8.73
N LEU A 237 7.39 -10.60 -7.52
CA LEU A 237 8.66 -10.17 -6.93
C LEU A 237 9.56 -11.34 -6.56
N GLY A 238 9.00 -12.44 -6.03
CA GLY A 238 9.74 -13.68 -5.81
C GLY A 238 10.41 -14.17 -7.08
N LEU A 239 9.63 -14.29 -8.17
CA LEU A 239 10.16 -14.69 -9.48
C LEU A 239 11.20 -13.70 -10.02
N ALA A 240 10.95 -12.39 -9.92
CA ALA A 240 11.88 -11.36 -10.41
C ALA A 240 13.22 -11.39 -9.64
N TYR A 241 13.21 -11.75 -8.35
CA TYR A 241 14.40 -11.87 -7.53
C TYR A 241 15.04 -13.27 -7.53
N GLY A 242 14.45 -14.24 -8.25
CA GLY A 242 14.97 -15.60 -8.33
C GLY A 242 14.71 -16.46 -7.09
N ALA A 243 13.73 -16.07 -6.27
CA ALA A 243 13.27 -16.86 -5.12
C ALA A 243 12.06 -17.72 -5.48
N ASP A 244 11.88 -18.84 -4.78
CA ASP A 244 10.64 -19.61 -4.88
C ASP A 244 9.50 -18.83 -4.20
N PRO A 245 8.42 -18.47 -4.93
CA PRO A 245 7.26 -17.81 -4.33
C PRO A 245 6.65 -18.61 -3.17
N ALA A 246 6.78 -19.95 -3.17
CA ALA A 246 6.29 -20.79 -2.08
C ALA A 246 6.92 -20.44 -0.72
N ASP A 247 8.17 -19.96 -0.70
CA ASP A 247 8.87 -19.57 0.53
C ASP A 247 8.42 -18.20 1.06
N LEU A 248 7.84 -17.35 0.19
CA LEU A 248 7.30 -16.04 0.55
C LEU A 248 5.82 -16.08 0.97
N ARG A 249 5.09 -17.12 0.56
CA ARG A 249 3.68 -17.32 0.91
C ARG A 249 3.42 -17.35 2.42
N PRO A 250 4.18 -18.10 3.24
CA PRO A 250 4.02 -18.13 4.70
C PRO A 250 4.15 -16.74 5.33
N LEU A 251 5.16 -15.97 4.88
CA LEU A 251 5.42 -14.62 5.40
C LEU A 251 4.30 -13.64 5.03
N TRP A 252 3.76 -13.76 3.82
CA TRP A 252 2.69 -12.90 3.34
C TRP A 252 1.36 -13.14 4.07
N GLU A 253 1.04 -14.39 4.39
CA GLU A 253 -0.16 -14.74 5.16
C GLU A 253 -0.06 -14.26 6.61
N ALA A 254 1.10 -14.47 7.25
CA ALA A 254 1.39 -13.94 8.58
C ALA A 254 1.29 -12.41 8.63
N ALA A 255 1.80 -11.71 7.59
CA ALA A 255 1.72 -10.26 7.45
C ALA A 255 0.29 -9.70 7.29
N ARG A 256 -0.68 -10.55 6.91
CA ARG A 256 -2.10 -10.18 6.76
C ARG A 256 -2.96 -10.64 7.94
N GLY A 257 -2.39 -11.37 8.90
CA GLY A 257 -3.12 -11.95 10.02
C GLY A 257 -3.98 -13.15 9.63
N TYR A 258 -3.69 -13.81 8.51
CA TYR A 258 -4.35 -15.07 8.17
C TYR A 258 -3.77 -16.21 8.99
N GLU A 259 -4.64 -17.07 9.52
CA GLU A 259 -4.21 -18.37 10.05
C GLU A 259 -3.70 -19.22 8.89
N MET A 260 -2.55 -19.87 9.08
CA MET A 260 -1.89 -20.69 8.07
C MET A 260 -2.65 -22.03 7.95
N THR A 261 -3.76 -22.05 7.21
CA THR A 261 -4.71 -23.19 7.22
C THR A 261 -4.69 -24.10 6.00
N ALA A 262 -3.84 -23.90 4.98
CA ALA A 262 -3.76 -24.75 3.79
C ALA A 262 -2.39 -24.69 3.06
N PRO A 263 -2.07 -25.65 2.16
CA PRO A 263 -0.93 -26.57 2.27
C PRO A 263 0.43 -25.85 2.20
N LEU A 264 0.76 -25.13 3.27
CA LEU A 264 2.10 -24.60 3.48
C LEU A 264 2.90 -25.69 4.15
N THR A 265 3.91 -26.20 3.46
CA THR A 265 4.84 -27.14 4.08
C THR A 265 5.60 -26.40 5.18
N LEU A 266 5.80 -27.05 6.32
CA LEU A 266 6.64 -26.56 7.41
C LEU A 266 7.96 -25.99 6.87
N HIS A 267 8.56 -26.69 5.90
CA HIS A 267 9.83 -26.32 5.29
C HIS A 267 9.76 -25.03 4.48
N ALA A 268 8.66 -24.73 3.78
CA ALA A 268 8.48 -23.43 3.11
C ALA A 268 8.41 -22.28 4.13
N ALA A 269 7.75 -22.49 5.28
CA ALA A 269 7.74 -21.50 6.36
C ALA A 269 9.12 -21.29 6.98
N LEU A 270 9.90 -22.36 7.18
CA LEU A 270 11.27 -22.28 7.66
C LEU A 270 12.21 -21.58 6.67
N ARG A 271 12.09 -21.86 5.36
CA ARG A 271 12.85 -21.16 4.31
C ARG A 271 12.46 -19.68 4.24
N GLY A 272 11.18 -19.35 4.36
CA GLY A 272 10.73 -17.96 4.47
C GLY A 272 11.38 -17.23 5.65
N LEU A 273 11.42 -17.85 6.83
CA LEU A 273 12.09 -17.27 7.99
C LEU A 273 13.61 -17.11 7.76
N HIS A 274 14.25 -18.09 7.12
CA HIS A 274 15.67 -18.01 6.77
C HIS A 274 15.97 -16.86 5.80
N LEU A 275 15.10 -16.65 4.80
CA LEU A 275 15.16 -15.50 3.88
C LEU A 275 14.98 -14.18 4.63
N SER A 276 14.03 -14.11 5.57
CA SER A 276 13.77 -12.90 6.37
C SER A 276 14.93 -12.50 7.28
N ALA A 277 15.67 -13.50 7.78
CA ALA A 277 16.87 -13.32 8.59
C ALA A 277 18.12 -12.96 7.77
N ALA A 278 17.97 -12.68 6.47
CA ALA A 278 19.04 -12.40 5.52
C ALA A 278 19.98 -13.60 5.25
N CYS A 279 19.42 -14.81 5.24
CA CYS A 279 20.12 -16.06 4.91
C CYS A 279 21.42 -16.27 5.70
N PRO A 280 21.38 -16.32 7.04
CA PRO A 280 22.56 -16.59 7.84
C PRO A 280 23.16 -17.96 7.46
N THR A 281 24.49 -18.05 7.50
CA THR A 281 25.20 -19.31 7.25
C THR A 281 24.81 -20.36 8.29
N TYR A 282 24.86 -21.64 7.93
CA TYR A 282 24.47 -22.72 8.87
C TYR A 282 25.32 -22.74 10.15
N SER A 283 26.58 -22.31 10.08
CA SER A 283 27.44 -22.12 11.26
C SER A 283 26.97 -20.96 12.14
N ALA A 284 26.51 -19.85 11.55
CA ALA A 284 25.95 -18.72 12.31
C ALA A 284 24.62 -19.10 12.99
N ILE A 285 23.75 -19.85 12.33
CA ILE A 285 22.51 -20.38 12.93
C ILE A 285 22.84 -21.32 14.10
N ARG A 286 23.86 -22.17 13.97
CA ARG A 286 24.34 -23.02 15.06
C ARG A 286 24.78 -22.19 16.27
N THR A 287 25.58 -21.15 16.06
CA THR A 287 26.00 -20.25 17.14
C THR A 287 24.80 -19.55 17.79
N LEU A 288 23.84 -19.08 16.99
CA LEU A 288 22.62 -18.42 17.48
C LEU A 288 21.68 -19.35 18.25
N SER A 289 21.68 -20.65 17.92
CA SER A 289 20.97 -21.71 18.64
C SER A 289 21.78 -22.30 19.81
N ARG A 290 22.86 -21.62 20.24
CA ARG A 290 23.73 -22.05 21.35
C ARG A 290 24.28 -23.47 21.17
N ASP A 291 24.63 -23.82 19.93
CA ASP A 291 25.12 -25.14 19.50
C ASP A 291 24.14 -26.32 19.73
N GLY A 292 22.86 -26.04 20.02
CA GLY A 292 21.82 -27.07 20.18
C GLY A 292 21.42 -27.79 18.88
N LEU A 293 21.74 -27.20 17.72
CA LEU A 293 21.40 -27.74 16.39
C LEU A 293 22.65 -28.08 15.58
N SER A 294 22.70 -29.30 15.03
CA SER A 294 23.78 -29.65 14.09
C SER A 294 23.58 -28.99 12.72
N VAL A 295 24.67 -28.72 11.98
CA VAL A 295 24.59 -28.19 10.60
C VAL A 295 23.80 -29.12 9.67
N ALA A 296 23.88 -30.43 9.91
CA ALA A 296 23.13 -31.43 9.15
C ALA A 296 21.62 -31.34 9.43
N ASP A 297 21.24 -31.09 10.68
CA ASP A 297 19.84 -30.90 11.06
C ASP A 297 19.27 -29.60 10.50
N ILE A 298 20.03 -28.49 10.56
CA ILE A 298 19.63 -27.20 9.99
C ILE A 298 19.38 -27.33 8.48
N ARG A 299 20.31 -27.96 7.76
CA ARG A 299 20.17 -28.23 6.33
C ARG A 299 18.96 -29.12 6.05
N GLY A 300 18.81 -30.21 6.80
CA GLY A 300 17.69 -31.14 6.62
C GLY A 300 16.31 -30.52 6.87
N MET A 301 16.23 -29.58 7.81
CA MET A 301 15.03 -28.80 8.12
C MET A 301 14.69 -27.73 7.08
N LEU A 302 15.67 -27.17 6.36
CA LEU A 302 15.42 -26.18 5.31
C LEU A 302 15.13 -26.84 3.95
N ASP A 303 15.82 -27.95 3.65
CA ASP A 303 15.72 -28.66 2.38
C ASP A 303 14.48 -29.55 2.26
N GLY A 304 13.70 -29.74 3.32
CA GLY A 304 12.52 -30.63 3.26
C GLY A 304 12.80 -32.09 3.62
N SER A 305 14.05 -32.48 3.83
CA SER A 305 14.43 -33.89 3.96
C SER A 305 14.14 -34.50 5.34
N ARG A 306 13.93 -33.68 6.38
CA ARG A 306 13.64 -34.14 7.74
C ARG A 306 12.60 -33.27 8.45
N VAL A 307 11.79 -33.90 9.31
CA VAL A 307 10.88 -33.23 10.25
C VAL A 307 11.28 -33.64 11.68
N PRO A 308 12.21 -32.93 12.33
CA PRO A 308 12.65 -33.24 13.69
C PRO A 308 11.60 -32.87 14.74
N GLU A 309 11.89 -33.22 16.00
CA GLU A 309 11.04 -32.88 17.16
C GLU A 309 10.86 -31.36 17.34
N TRP A 310 9.72 -30.99 17.94
CA TRP A 310 9.31 -29.59 18.10
C TRP A 310 10.39 -28.74 18.77
N GLU A 311 11.09 -29.26 19.77
CA GLU A 311 12.16 -28.54 20.48
C GLU A 311 13.25 -28.04 19.53
N ARG A 312 13.62 -28.85 18.53
CA ARG A 312 14.65 -28.49 17.53
C ARG A 312 14.13 -27.47 16.51
N VAL A 313 12.85 -27.60 16.12
CA VAL A 313 12.19 -26.65 15.22
C VAL A 313 12.00 -25.29 15.91
N GLY A 314 11.60 -25.29 17.18
CA GLY A 314 11.48 -24.09 18.02
C GLY A 314 12.81 -23.35 18.15
N GLN A 315 13.89 -24.07 18.45
CA GLN A 315 15.25 -23.49 18.50
C GLN A 315 15.68 -22.85 17.17
N LEU A 316 15.33 -23.48 16.05
CA LEU A 316 15.62 -22.90 14.72
C LEU A 316 14.79 -21.64 14.47
N VAL A 317 13.49 -21.67 14.79
CA VAL A 317 12.58 -20.53 14.62
C VAL A 317 13.03 -19.35 15.48
N GLU A 318 13.40 -19.59 16.73
CA GLU A 318 13.94 -18.55 17.63
C GLU A 318 15.27 -17.98 17.13
N ALA A 319 16.19 -18.84 16.65
CA ALA A 319 17.46 -18.40 16.07
C ALA A 319 17.27 -17.52 14.82
N LEU A 320 16.18 -17.76 14.07
CA LEU A 320 15.79 -16.97 12.90
C LEU A 320 14.87 -15.78 13.24
N ARG A 321 14.64 -15.51 14.54
CA ARG A 321 13.75 -14.44 15.03
C ARG A 321 12.30 -14.57 14.55
N GLY A 322 11.84 -15.80 14.32
CA GLY A 322 10.44 -16.10 14.06
C GLY A 322 9.66 -16.34 15.36
N ARG A 323 8.32 -16.29 15.27
CA ARG A 323 7.43 -16.64 16.40
C ARG A 323 7.13 -18.13 16.38
N ALA A 324 7.60 -18.87 17.39
CA ALA A 324 7.36 -20.30 17.52
C ALA A 324 5.87 -20.66 17.46
N ASP A 325 4.99 -19.88 18.11
CA ASP A 325 3.55 -20.14 18.14
C ASP A 325 2.89 -20.15 16.76
N THR A 326 3.40 -19.35 15.81
CA THR A 326 2.87 -19.31 14.43
C THR A 326 3.25 -20.54 13.60
N ILE A 327 4.36 -21.20 13.95
CA ILE A 327 4.90 -22.36 13.21
C ILE A 327 4.43 -23.69 13.80
N ARG A 328 4.01 -23.70 15.08
CA ARG A 328 3.59 -24.91 15.80
C ARG A 328 2.46 -25.69 15.13
N PRO A 329 1.39 -25.06 14.59
CA PRO A 329 0.34 -25.78 13.86
C PRO A 329 0.87 -26.47 12.59
N LEU A 330 1.79 -25.84 11.87
CA LEU A 330 2.40 -26.39 10.66
C LEU A 330 3.31 -27.59 10.97
N TRP A 331 4.04 -27.54 12.08
CA TRP A 331 4.85 -28.67 12.54
C TRP A 331 3.98 -29.87 12.89
N HIS A 332 2.87 -29.67 13.61
CA HIS A 332 1.94 -30.75 13.94
C HIS A 332 1.40 -31.42 12.67
N MET A 333 0.99 -30.63 11.66
CA MET A 333 0.53 -31.17 10.38
C MET A 333 1.64 -31.93 9.64
N ALA A 334 2.86 -31.40 9.59
CA ALA A 334 4.00 -32.05 8.94
C ALA A 334 4.39 -33.38 9.62
N LYS A 335 4.34 -33.44 10.95
CA LYS A 335 4.56 -34.67 11.73
C LYS A 335 3.48 -35.71 11.44
N LEU A 336 2.20 -35.31 11.49
CA LEU A 336 1.09 -36.21 11.15
C LEU A 336 1.22 -36.77 9.73
N THR A 337 1.64 -35.98 8.75
CA THR A 337 1.87 -36.47 7.38
C THR A 337 3.10 -37.38 7.25
N ALA A 338 4.17 -37.10 7.98
CA ALA A 338 5.39 -37.91 7.98
C ALA A 338 5.14 -39.28 8.65
N ASP A 339 4.41 -39.27 9.76
CA ASP A 339 4.04 -40.48 10.52
C ASP A 339 2.98 -41.31 9.77
N ALA A 340 2.12 -40.66 8.97
CA ALA A 340 1.15 -41.34 8.11
C ALA A 340 1.75 -41.96 6.83
N GLY A 341 3.05 -41.78 6.56
CA GLY A 341 3.76 -42.41 5.43
C GLY A 341 3.26 -42.04 4.03
N HIS A 342 2.51 -40.95 3.88
CA HIS A 342 1.94 -40.54 2.59
C HIS A 342 2.90 -39.59 1.86
N PRO A 343 3.42 -39.94 0.67
CA PRO A 343 4.23 -39.00 -0.11
C PRO A 343 3.38 -37.80 -0.55
N PRO A 344 3.94 -36.58 -0.58
CA PRO A 344 3.22 -35.41 -1.05
C PRO A 344 2.86 -35.59 -2.53
N HIS A 345 1.56 -35.54 -2.85
CA HIS A 345 1.08 -35.49 -4.24
C HIS A 345 1.70 -34.28 -4.94
N ALA A 346 2.60 -34.54 -5.88
CA ALA A 346 2.98 -33.57 -6.90
C ALA A 346 1.72 -33.13 -7.67
N PRO A 347 1.56 -31.84 -8.03
CA PRO A 347 0.51 -31.42 -8.93
C PRO A 347 0.77 -32.09 -10.29
N THR A 348 0.00 -33.13 -10.59
CA THR A 348 0.05 -33.81 -11.87
C THR A 348 -0.51 -32.85 -12.91
N SER A 349 0.37 -32.38 -13.78
CA SER A 349 0.03 -31.84 -15.09
C SER A 349 -0.92 -32.82 -15.79
N THR A 350 -2.22 -32.54 -15.73
CA THR A 350 -3.21 -33.26 -16.53
C THR A 350 -3.27 -32.54 -17.87
N GLY A 351 -2.40 -32.98 -18.79
CA GLY A 351 -2.61 -32.80 -20.22
C GLY A 351 -3.95 -33.45 -20.65
N PRO A 352 -4.46 -33.10 -21.84
CA PRO A 352 -5.85 -33.32 -22.19
C PRO A 352 -6.19 -34.81 -22.22
N HIS A 353 -7.20 -35.20 -21.43
CA HIS A 353 -7.84 -36.50 -21.56
C HIS A 353 -8.37 -36.67 -22.99
N ARG A 354 -7.68 -37.48 -23.80
CA ARG A 354 -8.31 -38.18 -24.92
C ARG A 354 -9.36 -39.11 -24.31
N LEU A 355 -10.63 -38.77 -24.51
CA LEU A 355 -11.74 -39.68 -24.26
C LEU A 355 -11.52 -40.95 -25.11
N PRO A 356 -11.63 -42.16 -24.54
CA PRO A 356 -11.61 -43.38 -25.32
C PRO A 356 -12.86 -43.46 -26.21
N ALA A 357 -12.67 -43.85 -27.47
CA ALA A 357 -13.68 -43.90 -28.54
C ALA A 357 -14.82 -44.93 -28.31
N GLN A 358 -15.02 -45.43 -27.10
CA GLN A 358 -16.10 -46.35 -26.75
C GLN A 358 -17.29 -45.65 -26.07
N ALA A 359 -17.26 -44.32 -25.95
CA ALA A 359 -18.33 -43.53 -25.33
C ALA A 359 -19.43 -43.04 -26.31
N PHE A 360 -19.44 -43.51 -27.56
CA PHE A 360 -20.47 -43.16 -28.55
C PHE A 360 -21.02 -44.40 -29.27
N GLY A 361 -21.48 -45.37 -28.49
CA GLY A 361 -22.40 -46.41 -28.97
C GLY A 361 -23.83 -45.89 -28.96
#